data_AF-A0A0C3SFY4-F1
#
_entry.id   AF-A0A0C3SFY4-F1
#
_cell.length_a   1.000
_cell.length_b   1.000
_cell.length_c   1.000
_cell.angle_alpha   90.00
_cell.angle_beta   90.00
_cell.angle_gamma   90.00
#
_symmetry.space_group_name_H-M   'P 1'
#
loop_
_entity.id
_entity.type
_entity.pdbx_description
1 polymer ?
#
loop_
_entity_poly.entity_id
_entity_poly.type
_entity_poly.pdbx_seq_one_letter_code
_entity_poly.pdbx_strand_id
1 'polypeptide(L)'
;MAQFSKTCSNIKLDGSVLSASCRTSSGGTKPSSVDLDKHIGNTDGYFDISGTNYTTGAKDASLISRTVLSDELITSDGKSTRKARINLDNYVGNNSGSLTWVMTSKGDFASSSSHLSLKGTILSATCKKSDGSSTQSSLDLSDHLGNMHGSLDFISKGFQDASESIELDGTVLKVQLRGDGDEVFCNMLDLNLHVGNDEGKLTWKTLIRV
;
A
#
# COMPACT_ATOMS: atom_id res chain seq x y z
N MET A 1 -11.86 1.89 -4.78
CA MET A 1 -10.64 2.51 -4.21
C MET A 1 -11.02 3.46 -3.08
N ALA A 2 -10.15 3.63 -2.09
CA ALA A 2 -10.40 4.46 -0.91
C ALA A 2 -10.42 5.97 -1.26
N GLN A 3 -9.35 6.48 -1.88
CA GLN A 3 -9.24 7.81 -2.54
C GLN A 3 -9.94 8.98 -1.82
N PHE A 4 -9.66 9.17 -0.53
CA PHE A 4 -10.23 10.28 0.24
C PHE A 4 -9.91 11.66 -0.38
N SER A 5 -8.73 11.82 -0.99
CA SER A 5 -8.25 13.11 -1.54
C SER A 5 -9.17 13.71 -2.60
N LYS A 6 -9.95 12.87 -3.30
CA LYS A 6 -10.92 13.29 -4.33
C LYS A 6 -12.14 14.00 -3.75
N THR A 7 -12.43 13.78 -2.46
CA THR A 7 -13.66 14.26 -1.82
C THR A 7 -13.42 14.94 -0.48
N CYS A 8 -12.15 15.10 -0.08
CA CYS A 8 -11.75 15.86 1.09
C CYS A 8 -10.80 17.00 0.70
N SER A 9 -10.82 18.07 1.48
CA SER A 9 -9.95 19.25 1.33
C SER A 9 -9.32 19.61 2.68
N ASN A 10 -8.41 20.59 2.70
CA ASN A 10 -7.70 21.02 3.91
C ASN A 10 -7.01 19.86 4.65
N ILE A 11 -6.41 18.95 3.88
CA ILE A 11 -5.75 17.75 4.39
C ILE A 11 -4.48 18.16 5.14
N LYS A 12 -4.32 17.67 6.37
CA LYS A 12 -3.19 17.96 7.25
C LYS A 12 -2.80 16.70 8.03
N LEU A 13 -1.52 16.60 8.37
CA LEU A 13 -0.98 15.61 9.28
C LEU A 13 -0.47 16.35 10.52
N ASP A 14 -0.85 15.86 11.70
CA ASP A 14 -0.32 16.30 12.98
C ASP A 14 0.03 15.06 13.80
N GLY A 15 1.33 14.81 13.98
CA GLY A 15 1.83 13.50 14.42
C GLY A 15 1.35 12.39 13.49
N SER A 16 0.63 11.40 14.03
CA SER A 16 -0.04 10.33 13.27
C SER A 16 -1.48 10.65 12.87
N VAL A 17 -2.04 11.80 13.25
CA VAL A 17 -3.44 12.12 12.99
C VAL A 17 -3.59 12.83 11.65
N LEU A 18 -4.17 12.14 10.67
CA LEU A 18 -4.59 12.71 9.40
C LEU A 18 -5.96 13.37 9.55
N SER A 19 -6.06 14.67 9.29
CA SER A 19 -7.29 15.44 9.40
C SER A 19 -7.66 16.08 8.05
N ALA A 20 -8.96 16.17 7.75
CA ALA A 20 -9.45 16.82 6.55
C ALA A 20 -10.91 17.32 6.69
N SER A 21 -11.33 18.19 5.78
CA SER A 21 -12.75 18.55 5.56
C SER A 21 -13.33 17.66 4.48
N CYS A 22 -14.21 16.72 4.83
CA CYS A 22 -14.69 15.68 3.93
C CYS A 22 -16.14 15.87 3.51
N ARG A 23 -16.41 15.65 2.20
CA ARG A 23 -17.73 15.76 1.61
C ARG A 23 -18.66 14.66 2.13
N THR A 24 -19.86 15.06 2.53
CA THR A 24 -20.96 14.20 2.96
C THR A 24 -21.83 13.78 1.78
N SER A 25 -22.67 12.75 1.96
CA SER A 25 -23.63 12.31 0.95
C SER A 25 -24.69 13.37 0.60
N SER A 26 -24.99 14.30 1.53
CA SER A 26 -25.92 15.41 1.32
C SER A 26 -25.29 16.62 0.62
N GLY A 27 -24.00 16.57 0.27
CA GLY A 27 -23.31 17.61 -0.49
C GLY A 27 -22.57 18.66 0.34
N GLY A 28 -22.78 18.73 1.66
CA GLY A 28 -21.98 19.56 2.58
C GLY A 28 -20.62 18.94 2.91
N THR A 29 -19.77 19.65 3.65
CA THR A 29 -18.51 19.12 4.19
C THR A 29 -18.52 19.12 5.71
N LYS A 30 -17.79 18.20 6.34
CA LYS A 30 -17.55 18.21 7.78
C LYS A 30 -16.10 17.87 8.09
N PRO A 31 -15.52 18.36 9.20
CA PRO A 31 -14.20 17.94 9.63
C PRO A 31 -14.22 16.46 10.04
N SER A 32 -13.15 15.74 9.74
CA SER A 32 -12.92 14.37 10.15
C SER A 32 -11.43 14.13 10.32
N SER A 33 -11.08 13.18 11.16
CA SER A 33 -9.71 12.69 11.31
C SER A 33 -9.66 11.17 11.36
N VAL A 34 -8.49 10.62 11.06
CA VAL A 34 -8.13 9.22 11.28
C VAL A 34 -6.72 9.18 11.84
N ASP A 35 -6.53 8.33 12.85
CA ASP A 35 -5.23 8.10 13.48
C ASP A 35 -4.51 6.98 12.73
N LEU A 36 -3.41 7.32 12.07
CA LEU A 36 -2.64 6.42 11.23
C LEU A 36 -1.86 5.38 12.05
N ASP A 37 -1.52 5.65 13.31
CA ASP A 37 -0.83 4.68 14.17
C ASP A 37 -1.71 3.45 14.47
N LYS A 38 -3.04 3.57 14.32
CA LYS A 38 -3.95 2.42 14.47
C LYS A 38 -3.91 1.45 13.31
N HIS A 39 -3.25 1.82 12.21
CA HIS A 39 -3.35 1.12 10.93
C HIS A 39 -2.01 0.93 10.21
N ILE A 40 -0.98 1.67 10.63
CA ILE A 40 0.33 1.63 10.02
C ILE A 40 1.35 1.38 11.13
N GLY A 41 2.16 0.36 10.94
CA GLY A 41 3.34 0.04 11.73
C GLY A 41 4.64 0.31 10.97
N ASN A 42 5.74 0.00 11.64
CA ASN A 42 7.08 0.02 11.06
C ASN A 42 7.68 -1.40 11.17
N THR A 43 7.97 -2.00 10.02
CA THR A 43 8.66 -3.29 9.93
C THR A 43 9.97 -3.09 9.18
N ASP A 44 11.09 -3.21 9.86
CA ASP A 44 12.45 -3.03 9.31
C ASP A 44 12.71 -1.74 8.51
N GLY A 45 12.10 -0.63 8.94
CA GLY A 45 12.20 0.66 8.25
C GLY A 45 11.24 0.80 7.06
N TYR A 46 10.21 -0.04 6.97
CA TYR A 46 9.15 0.05 5.97
C TYR A 46 7.80 0.31 6.64
N PHE A 47 6.93 1.09 5.98
CA PHE A 47 5.53 1.20 6.39
C PHE A 47 4.83 -0.16 6.24
N ASP A 48 4.18 -0.61 7.32
CA ASP A 48 3.48 -1.90 7.38
C ASP A 48 2.00 -1.68 7.68
N ILE A 49 1.13 -1.90 6.70
CA ILE A 49 -0.32 -1.72 6.82
C ILE A 49 -1.02 -2.81 7.66
N SER A 50 -0.30 -3.85 8.07
CA SER A 50 -0.79 -4.88 9.00
C SER A 50 -0.37 -4.60 10.45
N GLY A 51 0.52 -3.63 10.65
CA GLY A 51 1.04 -3.22 11.95
C GLY A 51 0.32 -2.00 12.54
N THR A 52 0.91 -1.49 13.62
CA THR A 52 0.45 -0.29 14.34
C THR A 52 1.64 0.48 14.91
N ASN A 53 1.43 1.75 15.26
CA ASN A 53 2.39 2.64 15.94
C ASN A 53 3.68 2.90 15.14
N TYR A 54 3.59 3.14 13.84
CA TYR A 54 4.77 3.46 13.01
C TYR A 54 5.56 4.68 13.53
N THR A 55 4.90 5.60 14.23
CA THR A 55 5.57 6.78 14.80
C THR A 55 6.62 6.41 15.85
N THR A 56 6.57 5.19 16.41
CA THR A 56 7.60 4.68 17.33
C THR A 56 8.90 4.42 16.56
N GLY A 57 9.80 5.41 16.60
CA GLY A 57 11.07 5.37 15.86
C GLY A 57 11.03 6.02 14.48
N ALA A 58 9.96 6.75 14.17
CA ALA A 58 9.90 7.70 13.06
C ALA A 58 10.59 9.02 13.44
N LYS A 59 11.03 9.80 12.44
CA LYS A 59 11.84 11.00 12.70
C LYS A 59 11.47 12.24 11.88
N ASP A 60 10.81 12.09 10.74
CA ASP A 60 10.59 13.20 9.80
C ASP A 60 9.27 13.04 9.02
N ALA A 61 8.18 12.87 9.77
CA ALA A 61 6.85 12.69 9.21
C ALA A 61 6.41 13.93 8.40
N SER A 62 6.05 13.72 7.14
CA SER A 62 5.52 14.77 6.27
C SER A 62 4.51 14.22 5.25
N LEU A 63 3.66 15.10 4.72
CA LEU A 63 2.75 14.80 3.62
C LEU A 63 3.21 15.45 2.32
N ILE A 64 3.57 14.61 1.35
CA ILE A 64 3.89 15.02 -0.03
C ILE A 64 2.62 14.94 -0.88
N SER A 65 2.37 15.97 -1.68
CA SER A 65 1.19 16.06 -2.56
C SER A 65 -0.17 15.86 -1.85
N ARG A 66 -0.20 16.09 -0.52
CA ARG A 66 -1.34 15.88 0.40
C ARG A 66 -1.74 14.43 0.68
N THR A 67 -1.19 13.44 -0.03
CA THR A 67 -1.63 12.03 0.07
C THR A 67 -0.51 11.05 0.36
N VAL A 68 0.73 11.40 0.06
CA VAL A 68 1.87 10.51 0.27
C VAL A 68 2.51 10.84 1.61
N LEU A 69 2.34 9.93 2.58
CA LEU A 69 3.06 10.00 3.86
C LEU A 69 4.52 9.63 3.59
N SER A 70 5.45 10.49 4.00
CA SER A 70 6.89 10.29 3.92
C SER A 70 7.47 10.36 5.32
N ASP A 71 8.40 9.47 5.65
CA ASP A 71 9.09 9.47 6.93
C ASP A 71 10.44 8.74 6.84
N GLU A 72 11.26 8.92 7.87
CA GLU A 72 12.45 8.13 8.12
C GLU A 72 12.19 7.13 9.25
N LEU A 73 12.05 5.85 8.88
CA LEU A 73 11.67 4.78 9.78
C LEU A 73 12.89 4.00 10.26
N ILE A 74 12.97 3.75 11.56
CA ILE A 74 14.05 2.97 12.15
C ILE A 74 14.00 1.50 11.68
N THR A 75 15.15 0.95 11.35
CA THR A 75 15.34 -0.47 11.02
C THR A 75 15.30 -1.34 12.27
N SER A 76 15.09 -2.65 12.11
CA SER A 76 14.87 -3.57 13.23
C SER A 76 16.07 -3.68 14.17
N ASP A 77 17.28 -3.37 13.68
CA ASP A 77 18.50 -3.35 14.48
C ASP A 77 18.64 -2.09 15.36
N GLY A 78 17.76 -1.10 15.17
CA GLY A 78 17.75 0.16 15.91
C GLY A 78 18.87 1.13 15.54
N LYS A 79 19.71 0.83 14.54
CA LYS A 79 20.93 1.60 14.22
C LYS A 79 20.77 2.50 13.01
N SER A 80 19.96 2.09 12.04
CA SER A 80 19.78 2.82 10.78
C SER A 80 18.33 3.23 10.56
N THR A 81 18.10 4.22 9.69
CA THR A 81 16.76 4.57 9.19
C THR A 81 16.67 4.31 7.69
N ARG A 82 15.44 4.14 7.20
CA ARG A 82 15.12 4.13 5.77
C ARG A 82 14.12 5.25 5.48
N LYS A 83 14.33 5.96 4.38
CA LYS A 83 13.30 6.84 3.81
C LYS A 83 12.21 5.98 3.21
N ALA A 84 11.00 6.05 3.77
CA ALA A 84 9.86 5.28 3.34
C ALA A 84 8.72 6.20 2.93
N ARG A 85 7.91 5.75 1.97
CA ARG A 85 6.70 6.46 1.55
C ARG A 85 5.52 5.52 1.39
N ILE A 86 4.33 6.00 1.75
CA ILE A 86 3.07 5.29 1.55
C ILE A 86 1.98 6.24 1.05
N ASN A 87 1.34 5.90 -0.08
CA ASN A 87 0.22 6.67 -0.60
C ASN A 87 -1.06 6.35 0.19
N LEU A 88 -1.52 7.30 0.99
CA LEU A 88 -2.72 7.16 1.81
C LEU A 88 -4.00 7.07 0.97
N ASP A 89 -4.02 7.50 -0.29
CA ASP A 89 -5.20 7.30 -1.16
C ASP A 89 -5.48 5.82 -1.48
N ASN A 90 -4.47 4.95 -1.30
CA ASN A 90 -4.65 3.51 -1.42
C ASN A 90 -5.52 2.95 -0.28
N TYR A 91 -5.48 3.56 0.91
CA TYR A 91 -6.01 2.96 2.14
C TYR A 91 -7.00 3.84 2.91
N VAL A 92 -7.00 5.16 2.71
CA VAL A 92 -7.90 6.09 3.39
C VAL A 92 -9.00 6.51 2.43
N GLY A 93 -10.24 6.29 2.85
CA GLY A 93 -11.44 6.67 2.13
C GLY A 93 -12.28 7.70 2.87
N ASN A 94 -13.26 8.25 2.17
CA ASN A 94 -14.28 9.11 2.74
C ASN A 94 -15.66 8.41 2.68
N ASN A 95 -16.18 8.04 3.83
CA ASN A 95 -17.53 7.51 3.99
C ASN A 95 -18.47 8.57 4.56
N SER A 96 -19.25 9.22 3.68
CA SER A 96 -20.24 10.26 4.05
C SER A 96 -19.69 11.34 5.01
N GLY A 97 -18.48 11.83 4.70
CA GLY A 97 -17.78 12.85 5.47
C GLY A 97 -16.92 12.31 6.61
N SER A 98 -16.81 10.99 6.78
CA SER A 98 -15.92 10.37 7.75
C SER A 98 -14.70 9.78 7.03
N LEU A 99 -13.49 10.16 7.45
CA LEU A 99 -12.29 9.44 7.06
C LEU A 99 -12.34 8.03 7.65
N THR A 100 -12.05 7.03 6.82
CA THR A 100 -12.08 5.62 7.22
C THR A 100 -10.89 4.90 6.60
N TRP A 101 -10.23 4.06 7.37
CA TRP A 101 -9.29 3.09 6.83
C TRP A 101 -10.06 1.99 6.08
N VAL A 102 -9.63 1.71 4.85
CA VAL A 102 -10.21 0.72 3.94
C VAL A 102 -9.16 -0.35 3.73
N MET A 103 -9.42 -1.55 4.23
CA MET A 103 -8.64 -2.73 3.87
C MET A 103 -9.22 -3.41 2.64
N THR A 104 -8.36 -3.98 1.81
CA THR A 104 -8.77 -4.87 0.73
C THR A 104 -9.34 -6.15 1.31
N SER A 105 -10.27 -6.78 0.60
CA SER A 105 -10.55 -8.20 0.80
C SER A 105 -9.23 -8.97 0.71
N LYS A 106 -8.83 -9.68 1.77
CA LYS A 106 -7.62 -10.52 1.78
C LYS A 106 -7.64 -11.40 0.54
N GLY A 107 -6.83 -11.08 -0.47
CA GLY A 107 -6.78 -11.88 -1.68
C GLY A 107 -6.41 -13.33 -1.37
N ASP A 108 -5.52 -13.50 -0.38
CA ASP A 108 -5.13 -14.74 0.28
C ASP A 108 -4.67 -15.85 -0.68
N PHE A 109 -4.06 -15.46 -1.80
CA PHE A 109 -3.58 -16.43 -2.78
C PHE A 109 -2.55 -17.40 -2.21
N ALA A 110 -1.77 -17.01 -1.19
CA ALA A 110 -0.74 -17.84 -0.59
C ALA A 110 -1.31 -19.06 0.15
N SER A 111 -2.59 -19.03 0.55
CA SER A 111 -3.28 -20.20 1.15
C SER A 111 -3.52 -21.34 0.15
N SER A 112 -3.54 -21.02 -1.15
CA SER A 112 -3.91 -21.94 -2.23
C SER A 112 -2.92 -21.93 -3.41
N SER A 113 -1.78 -21.25 -3.26
CA SER A 113 -0.71 -21.15 -4.25
C SER A 113 0.63 -21.54 -3.66
N SER A 114 1.54 -22.06 -4.48
CA SER A 114 2.88 -22.47 -4.08
C SER A 114 3.91 -22.12 -5.16
N HIS A 115 5.20 -22.30 -4.86
CA HIS A 115 6.30 -22.00 -5.80
C HIS A 115 6.25 -20.56 -6.31
N LEU A 116 6.02 -19.61 -5.40
CA LEU A 116 6.00 -18.20 -5.73
C LEU A 116 7.37 -17.77 -6.24
N SER A 117 7.38 -16.99 -7.31
CA SER A 117 8.58 -16.36 -7.84
C SER A 117 8.23 -15.03 -8.48
N LEU A 118 9.19 -14.10 -8.47
CA LEU A 118 9.08 -12.82 -9.15
C LEU A 118 10.21 -12.71 -10.16
N LYS A 119 9.86 -12.44 -11.42
CA LYS A 119 10.83 -12.14 -12.48
C LYS A 119 10.50 -10.77 -13.08
N GLY A 120 11.30 -9.78 -12.74
CA GLY A 120 10.96 -8.38 -13.01
C GLY A 120 9.69 -8.02 -12.25
N THR A 121 8.61 -7.76 -12.98
CA THR A 121 7.30 -7.40 -12.41
C THR A 121 6.30 -8.55 -12.45
N ILE A 122 6.67 -9.68 -13.07
CA ILE A 122 5.78 -10.81 -13.28
C ILE A 122 5.84 -11.74 -12.06
N LEU A 123 4.80 -11.69 -11.24
CA LEU A 123 4.57 -12.65 -10.17
C LEU A 123 4.07 -13.96 -10.77
N SER A 124 4.73 -15.07 -10.50
CA SER A 124 4.34 -16.40 -10.97
C SER A 124 4.16 -17.35 -9.79
N ALA A 125 3.14 -18.21 -9.85
CA ALA A 125 2.89 -19.25 -8.86
C ALA A 125 2.17 -20.46 -9.45
N THR A 126 2.28 -21.60 -8.78
CA THR A 126 1.44 -22.77 -9.01
C THR A 126 0.18 -22.65 -8.14
N CYS A 127 -0.97 -22.43 -8.78
CA CYS A 127 -2.25 -22.14 -8.15
C CYS A 127 -3.15 -23.38 -8.14
N LYS A 128 -3.69 -23.74 -6.98
CA LYS A 128 -4.62 -24.86 -6.81
C LYS A 128 -6.05 -24.44 -7.16
N LYS A 129 -6.77 -25.30 -7.87
CA LYS A 129 -8.19 -25.13 -8.20
C LYS A 129 -9.09 -25.81 -7.18
N SER A 130 -10.39 -25.54 -7.25
CA SER A 130 -11.40 -26.17 -6.39
C SER A 130 -11.48 -27.70 -6.58
N ASP A 131 -11.24 -28.19 -7.81
CA ASP A 131 -11.20 -29.63 -8.13
C ASP A 131 -9.95 -30.36 -7.60
N GLY A 132 -9.03 -29.64 -6.96
CA GLY A 132 -7.78 -30.16 -6.41
C GLY A 132 -6.62 -30.20 -7.41
N SER A 133 -6.85 -29.98 -8.70
CA SER A 133 -5.80 -29.82 -9.70
C SER A 133 -5.04 -28.49 -9.51
N SER A 134 -3.86 -28.38 -10.10
CA SER A 134 -3.04 -27.16 -10.05
C SER A 134 -2.66 -26.70 -11.45
N THR A 135 -2.47 -25.40 -11.60
CA THR A 135 -1.99 -24.80 -12.85
C THR A 135 -0.98 -23.69 -12.57
N GLN A 136 -0.08 -23.45 -13.52
CA GLN A 136 0.82 -22.31 -13.44
C GLN A 136 0.07 -21.05 -13.87
N SER A 137 0.19 -20.00 -13.07
CA SER A 137 -0.38 -18.70 -13.39
C SER A 137 0.65 -17.61 -13.13
N SER A 138 0.54 -16.53 -13.89
CA SER A 138 1.34 -15.33 -13.73
C SER A 138 0.45 -14.09 -13.70
N LEU A 139 0.89 -13.05 -13.01
CA LEU A 139 0.28 -11.74 -12.91
C LEU A 139 1.37 -10.68 -13.04
N ASP A 140 1.21 -9.74 -13.97
CA ASP A 140 2.12 -8.61 -14.05
C ASP A 140 1.70 -7.56 -13.01
N LEU A 141 2.56 -7.31 -12.02
CA LEU A 141 2.29 -6.36 -10.96
C LEU A 141 2.24 -4.92 -11.50
N SER A 142 2.92 -4.64 -12.60
CA SER A 142 2.93 -3.32 -13.23
C SER A 142 1.60 -2.94 -13.88
N ASP A 143 0.72 -3.91 -14.12
CA ASP A 143 -0.65 -3.64 -14.56
C ASP A 143 -1.54 -3.07 -13.45
N HIS A 144 -1.08 -3.13 -12.20
CA HIS A 144 -1.85 -2.80 -11.00
C HIS A 144 -1.15 -1.80 -10.08
N LEU A 145 0.16 -1.65 -10.24
CA LEU A 145 1.00 -0.79 -9.43
C LEU A 145 1.70 0.24 -10.30
N GLY A 146 1.62 1.49 -9.87
CA GLY A 146 2.39 2.61 -10.40
C GLY A 146 3.24 3.27 -9.31
N ASN A 147 3.81 4.42 -9.66
CA ASN A 147 4.62 5.23 -8.77
C ASN A 147 4.01 6.63 -8.63
N MET A 148 3.70 7.03 -7.39
CA MET A 148 3.27 8.37 -7.04
C MET A 148 4.27 8.98 -6.06
N HIS A 149 5.12 9.88 -6.56
CA HIS A 149 6.14 10.57 -5.76
C HIS A 149 7.00 9.59 -4.91
N GLY A 150 7.47 8.48 -5.50
CA GLY A 150 8.28 7.49 -4.78
C GLY A 150 7.48 6.54 -3.89
N SER A 151 6.16 6.51 -4.03
CA SER A 151 5.29 5.56 -3.34
C SER A 151 4.52 4.66 -4.30
N LEU A 152 4.35 3.39 -3.94
CA LEU A 152 3.48 2.49 -4.68
C LEU A 152 2.05 3.03 -4.71
N ASP A 153 1.47 3.08 -5.91
CA ASP A 153 0.15 3.60 -6.17
C ASP A 153 -0.72 2.56 -6.87
N PHE A 154 -1.95 2.32 -6.40
CA PHE A 154 -2.82 1.29 -6.97
C PHE A 154 -3.64 1.78 -8.17
N ILE A 155 -3.54 3.07 -8.50
CA ILE A 155 -4.37 3.73 -9.51
C ILE A 155 -3.64 3.80 -10.83
N SER A 156 -2.39 4.24 -10.78
CA SER A 156 -1.47 4.27 -11.91
C SER A 156 -0.84 2.90 -12.15
N LYS A 157 -0.18 2.77 -13.29
CA LYS A 157 0.47 1.55 -13.75
C LYS A 157 1.92 1.83 -14.06
N GLY A 158 2.73 0.80 -14.16
CA GLY A 158 4.11 0.90 -14.65
C GLY A 158 5.13 1.34 -13.61
N PHE A 159 5.05 0.86 -12.36
CA PHE A 159 6.00 1.27 -11.31
C PHE A 159 7.48 0.94 -11.62
N GLN A 160 7.72 -0.05 -12.48
CA GLN A 160 9.07 -0.57 -12.77
C GLN A 160 10.00 0.47 -13.39
N ASP A 161 9.45 1.42 -14.16
CA ASP A 161 10.25 2.42 -14.87
C ASP A 161 10.97 3.37 -13.90
N ALA A 162 10.40 3.55 -12.71
CA ALA A 162 10.96 4.35 -11.63
C ALA A 162 11.62 3.51 -10.53
N SER A 163 11.64 2.17 -10.68
CA SER A 163 12.21 1.28 -9.68
C SER A 163 13.73 1.19 -9.80
N GLU A 164 14.41 1.08 -8.66
CA GLU A 164 15.84 0.75 -8.59
C GLU A 164 16.07 -0.70 -8.17
N SER A 165 15.18 -1.22 -7.33
CA SER A 165 15.15 -2.63 -6.94
C SER A 165 13.72 -3.10 -6.77
N ILE A 166 13.47 -4.35 -7.13
CA ILE A 166 12.20 -5.05 -6.97
C ILE A 166 12.52 -6.44 -6.44
N GLU A 167 12.04 -6.74 -5.23
CA GLU A 167 12.32 -8.00 -4.55
C GLU A 167 11.05 -8.59 -3.95
N LEU A 168 10.99 -9.92 -3.86
CA LEU A 168 9.91 -10.66 -3.22
C LEU A 168 10.47 -11.47 -2.06
N ASP A 169 9.91 -11.26 -0.87
CA ASP A 169 10.22 -11.96 0.36
C ASP A 169 8.95 -12.64 0.88
N GLY A 170 8.80 -13.94 0.58
CA GLY A 170 7.53 -14.65 0.78
C GLY A 170 6.42 -14.05 -0.09
N THR A 171 5.43 -13.41 0.55
CA THR A 171 4.35 -12.67 -0.13
C THR A 171 4.59 -11.16 -0.16
N VAL A 172 5.65 -10.69 0.50
CA VAL A 172 5.93 -9.27 0.68
C VAL A 172 6.77 -8.76 -0.49
N LEU A 173 6.19 -7.88 -1.28
CA LEU A 173 6.89 -7.12 -2.30
C LEU A 173 7.64 -5.96 -1.64
N LYS A 174 8.95 -5.89 -1.84
CA LYS A 174 9.80 -4.77 -1.43
C LYS A 174 10.31 -4.07 -2.69
N VAL A 175 10.10 -2.76 -2.76
CA VAL A 175 10.48 -1.95 -3.94
C VAL A 175 11.15 -0.67 -3.48
N GLN A 176 12.21 -0.28 -4.18
CA GLN A 176 12.78 1.07 -4.08
C GLN A 176 12.33 1.89 -5.28
N LEU A 177 11.62 2.98 -5.02
CA LEU A 177 11.04 3.85 -6.06
C LEU A 177 11.67 5.23 -6.01
N ARG A 178 12.05 5.76 -7.18
CA ARG A 178 12.45 7.15 -7.33
C ARG A 178 11.26 8.08 -7.05
N GLY A 179 11.49 9.05 -6.18
CA GLY A 179 10.55 10.11 -5.86
C GLY A 179 10.72 11.33 -6.77
N ASP A 180 10.39 12.49 -6.22
CA ASP A 180 10.65 13.76 -6.90
C ASP A 180 12.15 14.08 -6.78
N GLY A 181 12.84 14.20 -7.92
CA GLY A 181 14.29 14.39 -7.96
C GLY A 181 15.06 13.07 -7.87
N ASP A 182 16.21 13.10 -7.19
CA ASP A 182 17.15 11.96 -7.13
C ASP A 182 16.96 11.08 -5.88
N GLU A 183 15.95 11.36 -5.05
CA GLU A 183 15.69 10.58 -3.84
C GLU A 183 14.93 9.27 -4.14
N VAL A 184 15.26 8.23 -3.38
CA VAL A 184 14.72 6.87 -3.54
C VAL A 184 14.09 6.43 -2.24
N PHE A 185 12.91 5.85 -2.33
CA PHE A 185 12.07 5.52 -1.17
C PHE A 185 11.72 4.04 -1.11
N CYS A 186 11.85 3.49 0.09
CA CYS A 186 11.52 2.12 0.42
C CYS A 186 9.99 1.94 0.52
N ASN A 187 9.47 0.97 -0.21
CA ASN A 187 8.06 0.59 -0.23
C ASN A 187 7.94 -0.89 0.10
N MET A 188 6.91 -1.23 0.88
CA MET A 188 6.57 -2.60 1.24
C MET A 188 5.08 -2.83 1.01
N LEU A 189 4.75 -3.96 0.38
CA LEU A 189 3.37 -4.36 0.10
C LEU A 189 3.23 -5.87 0.27
N ASP A 190 2.41 -6.31 1.22
CA ASP A 190 2.03 -7.73 1.28
C ASP A 190 1.05 -8.05 0.16
N LEU A 191 1.52 -8.77 -0.86
CA LEU A 191 0.72 -9.19 -2.01
C LEU A 191 -0.41 -10.13 -1.57
N ASN A 192 -0.32 -10.81 -0.42
CA ASN A 192 -1.39 -11.66 0.05
C ASN A 192 -2.67 -10.88 0.40
N LEU A 193 -2.55 -9.56 0.63
CA LEU A 193 -3.70 -8.68 0.85
C LEU A 193 -4.40 -8.29 -0.46
N HIS A 194 -3.72 -8.38 -1.59
CA HIS A 194 -4.19 -7.81 -2.87
C HIS A 194 -4.27 -8.81 -4.01
N VAL A 195 -3.62 -9.97 -3.91
CA VAL A 195 -3.61 -11.00 -4.94
C VAL A 195 -4.41 -12.20 -4.43
N GLY A 196 -5.37 -12.65 -5.23
CA GLY A 196 -6.11 -13.89 -4.99
C GLY A 196 -5.84 -14.95 -6.05
N ASN A 197 -6.35 -16.15 -5.78
CA ASN A 197 -6.35 -17.27 -6.71
C ASN A 197 -7.81 -17.60 -7.08
N ASP A 198 -8.19 -17.32 -8.32
CA ASP A 198 -9.51 -17.58 -8.88
C ASP A 198 -9.44 -18.79 -9.82
N GLU A 199 -9.81 -19.98 -9.31
CA GLU A 199 -9.80 -21.25 -10.07
C GLU A 199 -8.48 -21.53 -10.81
N GLY A 200 -7.36 -21.31 -10.11
CA GLY A 200 -6.02 -21.53 -10.64
C GLY A 200 -5.41 -20.30 -11.33
N LYS A 201 -6.07 -19.14 -11.29
CA LYS A 201 -5.56 -17.90 -11.88
C LYS A 201 -5.27 -16.84 -10.82
N LEU A 202 -4.04 -16.31 -10.82
CA LEU A 202 -3.68 -15.15 -10.03
C LEU A 202 -4.47 -13.92 -10.52
N THR A 203 -5.13 -13.23 -9.59
CA THR A 203 -5.91 -12.02 -9.90
C THR A 203 -5.66 -10.93 -8.87
N TRP A 204 -5.63 -9.68 -9.34
CA TRP A 204 -5.63 -8.53 -8.44
C TRP A 204 -7.04 -8.28 -7.89
N LYS A 205 -7.17 -8.30 -6.57
CA LYS A 205 -8.40 -8.00 -5.86
C LYS A 205 -8.54 -6.51 -5.64
N THR A 206 -9.69 -5.97 -6.03
CA THR A 206 -10.02 -4.57 -5.82
C THR A 206 -10.61 -4.36 -4.42
N LEU A 207 -10.37 -3.17 -3.85
CA LEU A 207 -10.89 -2.78 -2.54
C LEU A 207 -12.42 -2.87 -2.50
N ILE A 208 -12.96 -3.68 -1.58
CA ILE A 208 -14.39 -3.73 -1.26
C ILE A 208 -14.64 -2.77 -0.08
N ARG A 209 -15.70 -1.96 -0.16
CA ARG A 209 -16.16 -1.15 0.97
C ARG A 209 -16.89 -2.07 1.95
N VAL A 210 -16.40 -2.17 3.18
CA VAL A 210 -17.11 -2.79 4.30
C VAL A 210 -18.11 -1.78 4.86
#